data_AF-A0A7K5TD11-F1
#
_entry.id   AF-A0A7K5TD11-F1
#
_cell.length_a   1.000
_cell.length_b   1.000
_cell.length_c   1.000
_cell.angle_alpha   90.00
_cell.angle_beta   90.00
_cell.angle_gamma   90.00
#
_symmetry.space_group_name_H-M   'P 1'
#
loop_
_entity.id
_entity.type
_entity.pdbx_description
1 polymer ?
#
loop_
_entity_poly.entity_id
_entity_poly.type
_entity_poly.pdbx_seq_one_letter_code
_entity_poly.pdbx_strand_id
1 'polypeptide(L)'
;QGTILPAPNFNPIMDAQLLGGALQGISGEKDVLIEILTQRCNSQRLMIAEAYRDMYGRDLITDLKENLLHHFKEVMVGLMYPPASYDAHELWHALKGVDIEEKCLIDILASRSNMEIFQMKEAYLMQYNTDLQQDIDSETSGHFRDTLMNLAQGTRMEGYADPSTAAQDAMVLWEACQQKTGEHKNMLQMILCNRSHQQLWMVFQEFQNISGQDIVDAINECYDGYFQELLVAIVLCIRDKPSYFAYRLYNAIHDFGFHNKTVIRILIARSEIDLMNIRQRYKERYGKSLFHDIKHFASGHYESALLAICAGDTEDY
;
A
#
# COMPACT_ATOMS: atom_id res chain seq x y z
N GLN A 1 -2.02 5.47 13.57
CA GLN A 1 -1.18 4.59 14.40
C GLN A 1 -1.19 3.20 13.78
N GLY A 2 -0.03 2.53 13.78
CA GLY A 2 0.07 1.12 13.40
C GLY A 2 -0.54 0.17 14.43
N THR A 3 -0.73 -1.07 14.03
CA THR A 3 -1.15 -2.20 14.88
C THR A 3 0.05 -3.03 15.36
N ILE A 4 1.16 -3.04 14.61
CA ILE A 4 2.43 -3.66 15.03
C ILE A 4 3.32 -2.57 15.63
N LEU A 5 3.83 -2.82 16.83
CA LEU A 5 4.69 -1.91 17.59
C LEU A 5 5.98 -2.64 17.98
N PRO A 6 7.07 -1.91 18.33
CA PRO A 6 8.28 -2.55 18.85
C PRO A 6 7.96 -3.40 20.10
N ALA A 7 8.34 -4.67 20.07
CA ALA A 7 8.13 -5.57 21.20
C ALA A 7 9.01 -5.15 22.39
N PRO A 8 8.45 -5.10 23.61
CA PRO A 8 9.26 -4.89 24.82
C PRO A 8 10.12 -6.12 25.10
N ASN A 9 11.28 -5.92 25.73
CA ASN A 9 12.21 -7.00 26.11
C ASN A 9 12.66 -7.90 24.93
N PHE A 10 12.76 -7.31 23.73
CA PHE A 10 13.15 -8.00 22.51
C PHE A 10 14.53 -8.66 22.60
N ASN A 11 14.62 -9.92 22.20
CA ASN A 11 15.87 -10.68 22.09
C ASN A 11 15.96 -11.37 20.71
N PRO A 12 16.75 -10.83 19.76
CA PRO A 12 16.82 -11.37 18.39
C PRO A 12 17.37 -12.79 18.34
N ILE A 13 18.27 -13.16 19.26
CA ILE A 13 18.88 -14.51 19.29
C ILE A 13 17.85 -15.55 19.73
N MET A 14 17.05 -15.23 20.74
CA MET A 14 15.99 -16.14 21.21
C MET A 14 14.90 -16.32 20.15
N ASP A 15 14.46 -15.22 19.53
CA ASP A 15 13.47 -15.28 18.44
C ASP A 15 14.02 -16.08 17.25
N ALA A 16 15.29 -15.87 16.85
CA ALA A 16 15.93 -16.64 15.79
C ALA A 16 16.00 -18.14 16.10
N GLN A 17 16.30 -18.51 17.35
CA GLN A 17 16.28 -19.92 17.80
C GLN A 17 14.91 -20.57 17.65
N LEU A 18 13.86 -19.88 18.08
CA LEU A 18 12.48 -20.37 18.01
C LEU A 18 12.04 -20.53 16.55
N LEU A 19 12.34 -19.56 15.69
CA LEU A 19 12.06 -19.64 14.25
C LEU A 19 12.81 -20.80 13.60
N GLY A 20 14.09 -21.01 13.93
CA GLY A 20 14.88 -22.13 13.40
C GLY A 20 14.33 -23.49 13.80
N GLY A 21 13.92 -23.65 15.07
CA GLY A 21 13.24 -24.85 15.54
C GLY A 21 11.91 -25.12 14.81
N ALA A 22 11.14 -24.06 14.56
CA ALA A 22 9.85 -24.15 13.86
C ALA A 22 10.03 -24.57 12.39
N LEU A 23 11.02 -23.98 11.69
CA LEU A 23 11.30 -24.27 10.28
C LEU A 23 11.95 -25.64 10.05
N GLN A 24 12.69 -26.17 11.02
CA GLN A 24 13.29 -27.52 10.94
C GLN A 24 12.29 -28.65 11.27
N GLY A 25 11.05 -28.33 11.63
CA GLY A 25 10.05 -29.33 12.03
C GLY A 25 10.32 -29.98 13.39
N ILE A 26 11.25 -29.41 14.18
CA ILE A 26 11.55 -29.87 15.56
C ILE A 26 10.44 -29.40 16.51
N SER A 27 9.86 -28.22 16.25
CA SER A 27 8.71 -27.69 17.00
C SER A 27 7.45 -27.44 16.16
N GLY A 28 7.46 -27.68 14.85
CA GLY A 28 6.25 -27.92 14.03
C GLY A 28 5.07 -26.95 14.06
N GLU A 29 5.16 -25.79 14.72
CA GLU A 29 4.03 -24.90 14.93
C GLU A 29 4.22 -23.63 14.11
N LYS A 30 3.49 -23.54 12.98
CA LYS A 30 3.36 -22.31 12.19
C LYS A 30 2.86 -21.13 13.05
N ASP A 31 2.24 -21.42 14.19
CA ASP A 31 1.84 -20.45 15.20
C ASP A 31 3.05 -19.71 15.79
N VAL A 32 4.20 -20.36 15.99
CA VAL A 32 5.44 -19.69 16.44
C VAL A 32 5.90 -18.63 15.43
N LEU A 33 5.78 -18.91 14.13
CA LEU A 33 6.10 -17.94 13.09
C LEU A 33 5.17 -16.73 13.16
N ILE A 34 3.87 -16.97 13.40
CA ILE A 34 2.87 -15.91 13.53
C ILE A 34 3.16 -15.07 14.78
N GLU A 35 3.30 -15.70 15.94
CA GLU A 35 3.54 -15.04 17.23
C GLU A 35 4.79 -14.16 17.24
N ILE A 36 5.84 -14.58 16.52
CA ILE A 36 7.06 -13.78 16.41
C ILE A 36 6.91 -12.73 15.29
N LEU A 37 6.67 -13.15 14.05
CA LEU A 37 6.80 -12.25 12.89
C LEU A 37 5.66 -11.22 12.76
N THR A 38 4.53 -11.42 13.44
CA THR A 38 3.43 -10.44 13.49
C THR A 38 3.48 -9.54 14.73
N GLN A 39 4.33 -9.85 15.71
CA GLN A 39 4.45 -9.11 16.97
C GLN A 39 5.84 -8.49 17.17
N ARG A 40 6.61 -8.34 16.09
CA ARG A 40 7.90 -7.64 16.06
C ARG A 40 7.82 -6.59 14.96
N CYS A 41 8.21 -5.35 15.27
CA CYS A 41 8.30 -4.32 14.24
C CYS A 41 9.37 -4.70 13.20
N ASN A 42 9.36 -4.05 12.05
CA ASN A 42 10.23 -4.40 10.93
C ASN A 42 11.71 -4.36 11.31
N SER A 43 12.14 -3.32 12.04
CA SER A 43 13.54 -3.22 12.50
C SER A 43 13.95 -4.39 13.39
N GLN A 44 13.06 -4.88 14.25
CA GLN A 44 13.30 -6.08 15.08
C GLN A 44 13.36 -7.35 14.22
N ARG A 45 12.49 -7.48 13.20
CA ARG A 45 12.53 -8.60 12.25
C ARG A 45 13.84 -8.67 11.48
N LEU A 46 14.41 -7.52 11.11
CA LEU A 46 15.74 -7.47 10.47
C LEU A 46 16.85 -7.92 11.42
N MET A 47 16.79 -7.54 12.71
CA MET A 47 17.73 -8.04 13.73
C MET A 47 17.58 -9.55 13.96
N ILE A 48 16.37 -10.08 13.89
CA ILE A 48 16.12 -11.54 13.94
C ILE A 48 16.75 -12.22 12.73
N ALA A 49 16.57 -11.68 11.53
CA ALA A 49 17.14 -12.25 10.31
C ALA A 49 18.68 -12.29 10.36
N GLU A 50 19.32 -11.24 10.91
CA GLU A 50 20.76 -11.22 11.14
C GLU A 50 21.20 -12.29 12.14
N ALA A 51 20.56 -12.37 13.31
CA ALA A 51 20.86 -13.39 14.31
C ALA A 51 20.64 -14.82 13.77
N TYR A 52 19.58 -15.03 12.98
CA TYR A 52 19.31 -16.31 12.32
C TYR A 52 20.44 -16.71 11.36
N ARG A 53 20.94 -15.76 10.56
CA ARG A 53 22.07 -16.00 9.65
C ARG A 53 23.33 -16.36 10.41
N ASP A 54 23.63 -15.66 11.49
CA ASP A 54 24.83 -15.92 12.29
C ASP A 54 24.77 -17.29 12.98
N MET A 55 23.56 -17.71 13.39
CA MET A 55 23.34 -18.99 14.07
C MET A 55 23.33 -20.20 13.14
N TYR A 56 22.64 -20.10 12.00
CA TYR A 56 22.36 -21.24 11.13
C TYR A 56 23.16 -21.20 9.82
N GLY A 57 23.85 -20.10 9.52
CA GLY A 57 24.55 -19.90 8.25
C GLY A 57 23.61 -19.84 7.04
N ARG A 58 22.31 -19.61 7.27
CA ARG A 58 21.24 -19.60 6.26
C ARG A 58 20.47 -18.28 6.30
N ASP A 59 19.88 -17.91 5.17
CA ASP A 59 19.01 -16.73 5.07
C ASP A 59 17.58 -17.07 5.50
N LEU A 60 17.05 -16.34 6.48
CA LEU A 60 15.70 -16.58 7.04
C LEU A 60 14.61 -16.44 5.98
N ILE A 61 14.71 -15.46 5.07
CA ILE A 61 13.72 -15.25 4.01
C ILE A 61 13.71 -16.45 3.06
N THR A 62 14.88 -16.97 2.70
CA THR A 62 15.04 -18.17 1.88
C THR A 62 14.40 -19.38 2.56
N ASP A 63 14.67 -19.60 3.85
CA ASP A 63 14.08 -20.73 4.58
C ASP A 63 12.56 -20.61 4.70
N LEU A 64 12.01 -19.41 4.92
CA LEU A 64 10.57 -19.16 4.88
C LEU A 64 9.99 -19.49 3.49
N LYS A 65 10.68 -19.13 2.40
CA LYS A 65 10.24 -19.41 1.03
C LYS A 65 10.23 -20.91 0.70
N GLU A 66 11.20 -21.66 1.21
CA GLU A 66 11.36 -23.10 0.98
C GLU A 66 10.38 -23.94 1.82
N ASN A 67 10.07 -23.52 3.05
CA ASN A 67 9.30 -24.32 4.00
C ASN A 67 7.81 -23.95 4.10
N LEU A 68 7.41 -22.78 3.58
CA LEU A 68 6.03 -22.32 3.61
C LEU A 68 5.37 -22.38 2.23
N LEU A 69 4.04 -22.45 2.21
CA LEU A 69 3.25 -22.58 0.98
C LEU A 69 2.16 -21.50 0.90
N HIS A 70 1.75 -21.21 -0.33
CA HIS A 70 0.59 -20.36 -0.67
C HIS A 70 0.63 -18.99 0.03
N HIS A 71 -0.54 -18.42 0.34
CA HIS A 71 -0.69 -17.09 0.92
C HIS A 71 -0.09 -16.95 2.33
N PHE A 72 0.02 -18.05 3.10
CA PHE A 72 0.73 -18.01 4.38
C PHE A 72 2.22 -17.68 4.19
N LYS A 73 2.85 -18.27 3.16
CA LYS A 73 4.22 -17.90 2.77
C LYS A 73 4.31 -16.43 2.39
N GLU A 74 3.39 -15.93 1.58
CA GLU A 74 3.38 -14.55 1.11
C GLU A 74 3.33 -13.56 2.29
N VAL A 75 2.50 -13.83 3.31
CA VAL A 75 2.45 -13.00 4.52
C VAL A 75 3.77 -13.06 5.29
N MET A 76 4.24 -14.26 5.66
CA MET A 76 5.45 -14.40 6.48
C MET A 76 6.69 -13.82 5.81
N VAL A 77 6.83 -14.02 4.49
CA VAL A 77 7.95 -13.49 3.73
C VAL A 77 7.83 -11.98 3.54
N GLY A 78 6.65 -11.46 3.18
CA GLY A 78 6.42 -10.02 2.99
C GLY A 78 6.74 -9.22 4.26
N LEU A 79 6.38 -9.76 5.43
CA LEU A 79 6.69 -9.19 6.74
C LEU A 79 8.19 -8.99 7.00
N MET A 80 9.07 -9.75 6.33
CA MET A 80 10.52 -9.65 6.51
C MET A 80 11.19 -8.57 5.65
N TYR A 81 10.51 -8.04 4.63
CA TYR A 81 11.08 -7.00 3.78
C TYR A 81 11.11 -5.64 4.50
N PRO A 82 12.20 -4.86 4.39
CA PRO A 82 12.15 -3.43 4.72
C PRO A 82 11.03 -2.73 3.94
N PRO A 83 10.36 -1.69 4.45
CA PRO A 83 9.18 -1.11 3.80
C PRO A 83 9.39 -0.71 2.33
N ALA A 84 10.47 0.02 2.03
CA ALA A 84 10.82 0.41 0.66
C ALA A 84 11.11 -0.80 -0.25
N SER A 85 11.75 -1.82 0.31
CA SER A 85 12.04 -3.09 -0.37
C SER A 85 10.78 -3.92 -0.62
N TYR A 86 9.78 -3.83 0.25
CA TYR A 86 8.50 -4.50 0.06
C TYR A 86 7.68 -3.82 -1.05
N ASP A 87 7.61 -2.49 -1.05
CA ASP A 87 6.95 -1.75 -2.13
C ASP A 87 7.63 -2.00 -3.49
N ALA A 88 8.97 -2.03 -3.52
CA ALA A 88 9.73 -2.38 -4.72
C ALA A 88 9.40 -3.79 -5.21
N HIS A 89 9.31 -4.76 -4.29
CA HIS A 89 8.94 -6.13 -4.60
C HIS A 89 7.54 -6.23 -5.22
N GLU A 90 6.55 -5.58 -4.60
CA GLU A 90 5.17 -5.56 -5.09
C GLU A 90 5.04 -4.87 -6.45
N LEU A 91 5.75 -3.76 -6.68
CA LEU A 91 5.76 -3.09 -7.99
C LEU A 91 6.43 -3.93 -9.07
N TRP A 92 7.55 -4.59 -8.76
CA TRP A 92 8.23 -5.42 -9.76
C TRP A 92 7.36 -6.59 -10.19
N HIS A 93 6.72 -7.27 -9.23
CA HIS A 93 5.79 -8.35 -9.54
C HIS A 93 4.51 -7.88 -10.22
N ALA A 94 4.06 -6.65 -9.96
CA ALA A 94 2.94 -6.05 -10.65
C ALA A 94 3.25 -5.67 -12.11
N LEU A 95 4.52 -5.36 -12.43
CA LEU A 95 4.96 -4.98 -13.78
C LEU A 95 5.44 -6.18 -14.61
N LYS A 96 6.14 -7.13 -13.97
CA LYS A 96 6.78 -8.29 -14.62
C LYS A 96 6.06 -9.61 -14.36
N GLY A 97 4.87 -9.54 -13.78
CA GLY A 97 3.98 -10.68 -13.58
C GLY A 97 3.45 -11.26 -14.89
N VAL A 98 2.64 -12.32 -14.79
CA VAL A 98 1.96 -12.91 -15.96
C VAL A 98 1.05 -11.89 -16.64
N ASP A 99 0.32 -11.13 -15.82
CA ASP A 99 -0.49 -9.99 -16.21
C ASP A 99 -0.08 -8.80 -15.34
N ILE A 100 -0.24 -7.60 -15.87
CA ILE A 100 0.03 -6.38 -15.12
C ILE A 100 -1.03 -6.23 -14.02
N GLU A 101 -0.60 -5.86 -12.81
CA GLU A 101 -1.50 -5.55 -11.70
C GLU A 101 -1.62 -4.02 -11.52
N GLU A 102 -2.38 -3.35 -12.38
CA GLU A 102 -2.49 -1.87 -12.39
C GLU A 102 -2.98 -1.34 -11.04
N LYS A 103 -3.87 -2.09 -10.39
CA LYS A 103 -4.38 -1.79 -9.04
C LYS A 103 -3.27 -1.74 -7.99
N CYS A 104 -2.20 -2.53 -8.12
CA CYS A 104 -1.03 -2.47 -7.26
C CYS A 104 -0.23 -1.18 -7.50
N LEU A 105 0.01 -0.85 -8.77
CA LEU A 105 0.70 0.39 -9.17
C LEU A 105 -0.03 1.62 -8.61
N ILE A 106 -1.36 1.64 -8.75
CA ILE A 106 -2.23 2.71 -8.24
C ILE A 106 -2.12 2.81 -6.71
N ASP A 107 -2.28 1.70 -5.98
CA ASP A 107 -2.23 1.70 -4.51
C ASP A 107 -0.93 2.28 -3.95
N ILE A 108 0.19 1.89 -4.55
CA ILE A 108 1.51 2.30 -4.08
C ILE A 108 1.78 3.73 -4.52
N LEU A 109 1.79 4.03 -5.82
CA LEU A 109 2.26 5.32 -6.32
C LEU A 109 1.35 6.50 -5.96
N ALA A 110 0.03 6.29 -5.79
CA ALA A 110 -0.88 7.35 -5.37
C ALA A 110 -0.76 7.70 -3.87
N SER A 111 -0.20 6.81 -3.05
CA SER A 111 -0.26 6.93 -1.58
C SER A 111 1.07 7.20 -0.90
N ARG A 112 2.21 6.94 -1.55
CA ARG A 112 3.54 7.17 -1.00
C ARG A 112 3.97 8.64 -1.08
N SER A 113 4.74 9.07 -0.09
CA SER A 113 5.39 10.37 -0.01
C SER A 113 6.64 10.43 -0.90
N ASN A 114 7.17 11.65 -1.12
CA ASN A 114 8.41 11.86 -1.88
C ASN A 114 9.57 10.99 -1.35
N MET A 115 9.75 10.94 -0.02
CA MET A 115 10.82 10.15 0.60
C MET A 115 10.61 8.64 0.41
N GLU A 116 9.37 8.15 0.58
CA GLU A 116 9.04 6.74 0.35
C GLU A 116 9.27 6.36 -1.13
N ILE A 117 8.88 7.21 -2.07
CA ILE A 117 9.11 6.99 -3.51
C ILE A 117 10.62 6.94 -3.82
N PHE A 118 11.41 7.84 -3.24
CA PHE A 118 12.87 7.84 -3.42
C PHE A 118 13.50 6.54 -2.91
N GLN A 119 13.20 6.13 -1.68
CA GLN A 119 13.73 4.92 -1.07
C GLN A 119 13.30 3.65 -1.83
N MET A 120 12.04 3.61 -2.29
CA MET A 120 11.50 2.51 -3.06
C MET A 120 12.20 2.35 -4.42
N LYS A 121 12.52 3.46 -5.10
CA LYS A 121 13.28 3.42 -6.37
C LYS A 121 14.70 2.89 -6.19
N GLU A 122 15.39 3.33 -5.14
CA GLU A 122 16.71 2.78 -4.79
C GLU A 122 16.61 1.27 -4.51
N ALA A 123 15.63 0.85 -3.71
CA ALA A 123 15.42 -0.55 -3.40
C ALA A 123 15.08 -1.39 -4.64
N TYR A 124 14.26 -0.86 -5.55
CA TYR A 124 13.88 -1.51 -6.81
C TYR A 124 15.11 -1.75 -7.68
N LEU A 125 15.93 -0.72 -7.88
CA LEU A 125 17.17 -0.83 -8.67
C LEU A 125 18.14 -1.84 -8.04
N MET A 126 18.33 -1.80 -6.72
CA MET A 126 19.23 -2.72 -6.02
C MET A 126 18.76 -4.18 -6.08
N GLN A 127 17.46 -4.44 -6.00
CA GLN A 127 16.91 -5.80 -5.98
C GLN A 127 16.81 -6.43 -7.37
N TYR A 128 16.44 -5.64 -8.37
CA TYR A 128 16.03 -6.14 -9.68
C TYR A 128 16.95 -5.72 -10.82
N ASN A 129 17.88 -4.80 -10.55
CA ASN A 129 18.83 -4.28 -11.53
C ASN A 129 18.15 -3.66 -12.77
N THR A 130 16.95 -3.11 -12.59
CA THR A 130 16.18 -2.33 -13.57
C THR A 130 15.67 -1.04 -12.92
N ASP A 131 15.40 -0.01 -13.72
CA ASP A 131 14.83 1.24 -13.23
C ASP A 131 13.29 1.17 -13.21
N LEU A 132 12.69 1.55 -12.08
CA LEU A 132 11.23 1.50 -11.91
C LEU A 132 10.49 2.33 -12.97
N GLN A 133 10.99 3.51 -13.33
CA GLN A 133 10.32 4.36 -14.32
C GLN A 133 10.44 3.79 -15.73
N GLN A 134 11.57 3.17 -16.07
CA GLN A 134 11.70 2.44 -17.34
C GLN A 134 10.74 1.25 -17.42
N ASP A 135 10.57 0.51 -16.32
CA ASP A 135 9.61 -0.58 -16.29
C ASP A 135 8.16 -0.07 -16.38
N ILE A 136 7.81 1.03 -15.71
CA ILE A 136 6.48 1.67 -15.88
C ILE A 136 6.27 2.11 -17.34
N ASP A 137 7.27 2.75 -17.96
CA ASP A 137 7.15 3.28 -19.32
C ASP A 137 6.96 2.18 -20.37
N SER A 138 7.62 1.03 -20.18
CA SER A 138 7.56 -0.11 -21.10
C SER A 138 6.33 -0.99 -20.92
N GLU A 139 5.82 -1.14 -19.70
CA GLU A 139 4.68 -2.04 -19.41
C GLU A 139 3.32 -1.33 -19.47
N THR A 140 3.26 0.00 -19.29
CA THR A 140 1.99 0.74 -19.29
C THR A 140 1.88 1.71 -20.46
N SER A 141 0.69 2.26 -20.72
CA SER A 141 0.48 3.17 -21.85
C SER A 141 -0.47 4.34 -21.57
N GLY A 142 -0.42 5.33 -22.48
CA GLY A 142 -1.29 6.50 -22.47
C GLY A 142 -1.20 7.33 -21.19
N HIS A 143 -2.28 8.06 -20.88
CA HIS A 143 -2.33 8.94 -19.72
C HIS A 143 -2.23 8.22 -18.38
N PHE A 144 -2.56 6.93 -18.31
CA PHE A 144 -2.32 6.12 -17.12
C PHE A 144 -0.81 6.02 -16.82
N ARG A 145 -0.02 5.61 -17.82
CA ARG A 145 1.46 5.60 -17.73
C ARG A 145 2.00 6.96 -17.35
N ASP A 146 1.60 8.00 -18.09
CA ASP A 146 2.15 9.35 -17.90
C ASP A 146 1.89 9.86 -16.46
N THR A 147 0.73 9.51 -15.89
CA THR A 147 0.39 9.84 -14.49
C THR A 147 1.23 9.05 -13.49
N LEU A 148 1.41 7.73 -13.69
CA LEU A 148 2.28 6.90 -12.85
C LEU A 148 3.71 7.41 -12.86
N MET A 149 4.22 7.78 -14.04
CA MET A 149 5.55 8.37 -14.22
C MET A 149 5.68 9.69 -13.46
N ASN A 150 4.67 10.56 -13.51
CA ASN A 150 4.66 11.80 -12.73
C ASN A 150 4.70 11.54 -11.21
N LEU A 151 3.99 10.53 -10.71
CA LEU A 151 4.04 10.16 -9.29
C LEU A 151 5.40 9.54 -8.92
N ALA A 152 5.96 8.69 -9.77
CA ALA A 152 7.24 8.01 -9.57
C ALA A 152 8.46 8.96 -9.63
N GLN A 153 8.28 10.22 -10.00
CA GLN A 153 9.31 11.24 -9.82
C GLN A 153 9.57 11.52 -8.34
N GLY A 154 8.54 11.47 -7.48
CA GLY A 154 8.68 11.73 -6.04
C GLY A 154 9.04 13.19 -5.73
N THR A 155 8.54 14.13 -6.53
CA THR A 155 8.86 15.57 -6.47
C THR A 155 7.63 16.45 -6.20
N ARG A 156 6.59 15.89 -5.55
CA ARG A 156 5.40 16.66 -5.17
C ARG A 156 5.82 17.87 -4.34
N MET A 157 5.25 19.04 -4.62
CA MET A 157 5.51 20.24 -3.84
C MET A 157 5.15 20.04 -2.37
N GLU A 158 5.96 20.58 -1.48
CA GLU A 158 5.72 20.59 -0.04
C GLU A 158 5.59 22.03 0.43
N GLY A 159 4.56 22.35 1.22
CA GLY A 159 4.37 23.69 1.76
C GLY A 159 2.93 24.18 1.75
N TYR A 160 2.80 25.48 2.06
CA TYR A 160 1.51 26.14 2.26
C TYR A 160 0.67 26.23 0.99
N ALA A 161 -0.64 26.39 1.20
CA ALA A 161 -1.60 26.61 0.14
C ALA A 161 -1.81 28.11 -0.13
N ASP A 162 -2.03 28.44 -1.40
CA ASP A 162 -2.45 29.76 -1.87
C ASP A 162 -3.89 29.69 -2.42
N PRO A 163 -4.86 30.41 -1.82
CA PRO A 163 -6.26 30.38 -2.23
C PRO A 163 -6.50 30.86 -3.67
N SER A 164 -5.74 31.85 -4.15
CA SER A 164 -5.88 32.37 -5.52
C SER A 164 -5.49 31.31 -6.56
N THR A 165 -4.34 30.67 -6.35
CA THR A 165 -3.88 29.52 -7.14
C THR A 165 -4.85 28.35 -7.02
N ALA A 166 -5.47 28.14 -5.84
CA ALA A 166 -6.43 27.06 -5.65
C ALA A 166 -7.66 27.23 -6.54
N ALA A 167 -8.22 28.44 -6.61
CA ALA A 167 -9.34 28.75 -7.49
C ALA A 167 -8.98 28.61 -8.98
N GLN A 168 -7.76 29.00 -9.38
CA GLN A 168 -7.28 28.83 -10.75
C GLN A 168 -7.12 27.35 -11.13
N ASP A 169 -6.42 26.58 -10.30
CA ASP A 169 -6.22 25.15 -10.52
C ASP A 169 -7.58 24.41 -10.53
N ALA A 170 -8.53 24.81 -9.67
CA ALA A 170 -9.88 24.26 -9.65
C ALA A 170 -10.65 24.51 -10.96
N MET A 171 -10.52 25.70 -11.54
CA MET A 171 -11.09 26.00 -12.87
C MET A 171 -10.49 25.09 -13.95
N VAL A 172 -9.16 24.90 -13.93
CA VAL A 172 -8.48 24.00 -14.88
C VAL A 172 -8.97 22.56 -14.73
N LEU A 173 -9.14 22.06 -13.50
CA LEU A 173 -9.69 20.72 -13.26
C LEU A 173 -11.13 20.60 -13.79
N TRP A 174 -11.94 21.64 -13.61
CA TRP A 174 -13.32 21.66 -14.11
C TRP A 174 -13.36 21.66 -15.64
N GLU A 175 -12.60 22.53 -16.29
CA GLU A 175 -12.47 22.55 -17.76
C GLU A 175 -11.97 21.21 -18.29
N ALA A 176 -11.04 20.55 -17.57
CA ALA A 176 -10.55 19.25 -17.98
C ALA A 176 -11.62 18.15 -17.97
N CYS A 177 -12.53 18.20 -16.99
CA CYS A 177 -13.70 17.33 -16.92
C CYS A 177 -14.68 17.62 -18.08
N GLN A 178 -14.85 18.89 -18.46
CA GLN A 178 -15.77 19.26 -19.55
C GLN A 178 -15.23 18.92 -20.94
N GLN A 179 -13.96 19.21 -21.21
CA GLN A 179 -13.36 19.12 -22.55
C GLN A 179 -12.78 17.74 -22.85
N LYS A 180 -12.19 17.07 -21.85
CA LYS A 180 -11.65 15.70 -21.93
C LYS A 180 -10.59 15.45 -23.03
N THR A 181 -10.00 16.51 -23.59
CA THR A 181 -8.93 16.38 -24.61
C THR A 181 -7.61 15.94 -23.97
N GLY A 182 -6.67 15.46 -24.78
CA GLY A 182 -5.34 15.04 -24.27
C GLY A 182 -4.57 16.15 -23.55
N GLU A 183 -4.67 17.39 -24.05
CA GLU A 183 -4.06 18.57 -23.40
C GLU A 183 -4.66 18.82 -22.02
N HIS A 184 -5.99 18.76 -21.91
CA HIS A 184 -6.68 18.94 -20.64
C HIS A 184 -6.38 17.81 -19.64
N LYS A 185 -6.27 16.56 -20.12
CA LYS A 185 -5.83 15.43 -19.30
C LYS A 185 -4.42 15.67 -18.75
N ASN A 186 -3.50 16.19 -19.57
CA ASN A 186 -2.14 16.53 -19.12
C ASN A 186 -2.15 17.62 -18.04
N MET A 187 -2.94 18.69 -18.22
CA MET A 187 -3.07 19.76 -17.23
C MET A 187 -3.62 19.24 -15.89
N LEU A 188 -4.66 18.41 -15.94
CA LEU A 188 -5.24 17.78 -14.75
C LEU A 188 -4.22 16.90 -14.00
N GLN A 189 -3.45 16.08 -14.72
CA GLN A 189 -2.40 15.25 -14.13
C GLN A 189 -1.30 16.10 -13.49
N MET A 190 -0.88 17.18 -14.17
CA MET A 190 0.14 18.08 -13.63
C MET A 190 -0.28 18.71 -12.31
N ILE A 191 -1.55 19.11 -12.17
CA ILE A 191 -2.08 19.64 -10.91
C ILE A 191 -2.10 18.54 -9.83
N LEU A 192 -2.75 17.41 -10.10
CA LEU A 192 -2.96 16.35 -9.10
C LEU A 192 -1.67 15.67 -8.64
N CYS A 193 -0.67 15.54 -9.51
CA CYS A 193 0.61 14.90 -9.16
C CYS A 193 1.60 15.86 -8.48
N ASN A 194 1.58 17.16 -8.79
CA ASN A 194 2.64 18.08 -8.36
C ASN A 194 2.25 19.03 -7.22
N ARG A 195 0.99 19.46 -7.12
CA ARG A 195 0.59 20.41 -6.07
C ARG A 195 0.72 19.77 -4.67
N SER A 196 0.99 20.60 -3.66
CA SER A 196 1.08 20.12 -2.28
C SER A 196 -0.26 19.58 -1.79
N HIS A 197 -0.23 18.73 -0.77
CA HIS A 197 -1.45 18.20 -0.17
C HIS A 197 -2.36 19.32 0.37
N GLN A 198 -1.78 20.34 1.01
CA GLN A 198 -2.54 21.49 1.48
C GLN A 198 -3.19 22.25 0.32
N GLN A 199 -2.46 22.45 -0.79
CA GLN A 199 -2.98 23.12 -1.97
C GLN A 199 -4.14 22.32 -2.58
N LEU A 200 -3.95 21.03 -2.81
CA LEU A 200 -4.97 20.17 -3.45
C LEU A 200 -6.23 20.06 -2.61
N TRP A 201 -6.11 20.08 -1.28
CA TRP A 201 -7.28 20.12 -0.41
C TRP A 201 -8.15 21.36 -0.67
N MET A 202 -7.54 22.55 -0.79
CA MET A 202 -8.27 23.78 -1.16
C MET A 202 -8.80 23.73 -2.60
N VAL A 203 -8.01 23.22 -3.54
CA VAL A 203 -8.43 23.04 -4.95
C VAL A 203 -9.70 22.20 -5.03
N PHE A 204 -9.83 21.12 -4.26
CA PHE A 204 -11.03 20.29 -4.28
C PHE A 204 -12.26 21.01 -3.71
N GLN A 205 -12.09 21.93 -2.76
CA GLN A 205 -13.18 22.77 -2.26
C GLN A 205 -13.62 23.80 -3.30
N GLU A 206 -12.66 24.49 -3.91
CA GLU A 206 -12.97 25.45 -4.97
C GLU A 206 -13.57 24.78 -6.20
N PHE A 207 -13.14 23.56 -6.53
CA PHE A 207 -13.75 22.76 -7.59
C PHE A 207 -15.24 22.54 -7.34
N GLN A 208 -15.61 22.14 -6.10
CA GLN A 208 -16.99 21.97 -5.70
C GLN A 208 -17.79 23.28 -5.76
N ASN A 209 -17.16 24.40 -5.38
CA ASN A 209 -17.79 25.73 -5.45
C ASN A 209 -18.08 26.16 -6.89
N ILE A 210 -17.16 25.90 -7.83
CA ILE A 210 -17.26 26.29 -9.24
C ILE A 210 -18.23 25.37 -9.99
N SER A 211 -18.07 24.05 -9.83
CA SER A 211 -18.78 23.05 -10.64
C SER A 211 -20.13 22.65 -10.05
N GLY A 212 -20.31 22.81 -8.73
CA GLY A 212 -21.45 22.24 -8.00
C GLY A 212 -21.35 20.73 -7.75
N GLN A 213 -20.24 20.08 -8.10
CA GLN A 213 -20.06 18.62 -8.02
C GLN A 213 -18.76 18.24 -7.28
N ASP A 214 -18.77 17.07 -6.63
CA ASP A 214 -17.56 16.53 -6.02
C ASP A 214 -16.55 16.12 -7.10
N ILE A 215 -15.27 16.40 -6.88
CA ILE A 215 -14.22 16.07 -7.86
C ILE A 215 -14.14 14.56 -8.16
N VAL A 216 -14.42 13.68 -7.20
CA VAL A 216 -14.43 12.24 -7.44
C VAL A 216 -15.57 11.85 -8.37
N ASP A 217 -16.76 12.40 -8.13
CA ASP A 217 -17.93 12.17 -8.99
C ASP A 217 -17.68 12.70 -10.41
N ALA A 218 -17.13 13.91 -10.53
CA ALA A 218 -16.77 14.48 -11.82
C ALA A 218 -15.74 13.61 -12.57
N ILE A 219 -14.68 13.13 -11.90
CA ILE A 219 -13.70 12.22 -12.50
C ILE A 219 -14.38 10.92 -12.97
N ASN A 220 -15.27 10.34 -12.16
CA ASN A 220 -15.99 9.11 -12.49
C ASN A 220 -16.94 9.26 -13.69
N GLU A 221 -17.50 10.44 -13.91
CA GLU A 221 -18.33 10.74 -15.08
C GLU A 221 -17.51 11.10 -16.33
N CYS A 222 -16.27 11.56 -16.13
CA CYS A 222 -15.46 12.15 -17.20
C CYS A 222 -14.48 11.19 -17.85
N TYR A 223 -13.94 10.25 -17.08
CA TYR A 223 -12.88 9.35 -17.52
C TYR A 223 -13.24 7.91 -17.17
N ASP A 224 -12.54 6.98 -17.80
CA ASP A 224 -12.72 5.54 -17.64
C ASP A 224 -11.39 4.81 -17.37
N GLY A 225 -11.52 3.54 -16.99
CA GLY A 225 -10.41 2.59 -16.82
C GLY A 225 -9.38 3.01 -15.77
N TYR A 226 -8.16 2.51 -15.91
CA TYR A 226 -7.12 2.72 -14.89
C TYR A 226 -6.64 4.17 -14.76
N PHE A 227 -6.79 4.97 -15.81
CA PHE A 227 -6.54 6.40 -15.70
C PHE A 227 -7.52 7.05 -14.72
N GLN A 228 -8.82 6.79 -14.86
CA GLN A 228 -9.84 7.24 -13.90
C GLN A 228 -9.55 6.72 -12.49
N GLU A 229 -9.31 5.41 -12.33
CA GLU A 229 -9.05 4.81 -11.00
C GLU A 229 -7.83 5.44 -10.31
N LEU A 230 -6.76 5.74 -11.06
CA LEU A 230 -5.57 6.40 -10.53
C LEU A 230 -5.85 7.82 -10.07
N LEU A 231 -6.58 8.61 -10.86
CA LEU A 231 -6.95 9.98 -10.50
C LEU A 231 -7.80 10.00 -9.21
N VAL A 232 -8.79 9.11 -9.12
CA VAL A 232 -9.61 8.95 -7.91
C VAL A 232 -8.75 8.54 -6.72
N ALA A 233 -7.81 7.60 -6.89
CA ALA A 233 -6.92 7.17 -5.82
C ALA A 233 -6.05 8.32 -5.29
N ILE A 234 -5.52 9.18 -6.16
CA ILE A 234 -4.77 10.38 -5.77
C ILE A 234 -5.65 11.29 -4.91
N VAL A 235 -6.86 11.62 -5.39
CA VAL A 235 -7.79 12.49 -4.66
C VAL A 235 -8.15 11.91 -3.28
N LEU A 236 -8.48 10.63 -3.22
CA LEU A 236 -8.86 9.96 -1.96
C LEU A 236 -7.68 9.87 -0.98
N CYS A 237 -6.46 9.59 -1.46
CA CYS A 237 -5.27 9.58 -0.61
C CYS A 237 -4.95 10.95 -0.02
N ILE A 238 -5.22 12.03 -0.76
CA ILE A 238 -5.03 13.41 -0.30
C ILE A 238 -6.08 13.77 0.76
N ARG A 239 -7.33 13.36 0.57
CA ARG A 239 -8.44 13.66 1.49
C ARG A 239 -8.32 12.87 2.79
N ASP A 240 -8.19 11.56 2.70
CA ASP A 240 -8.13 10.65 3.83
C ASP A 240 -7.56 9.29 3.38
N LYS A 241 -6.22 9.16 3.47
CA LYS A 241 -5.49 7.94 3.11
C LYS A 241 -5.96 6.70 3.88
N PRO A 242 -6.22 6.74 5.20
CA PRO A 242 -6.87 5.62 5.89
C PRO A 242 -8.21 5.20 5.28
N SER A 243 -9.08 6.15 4.93
CA SER A 243 -10.36 5.85 4.28
C SER A 243 -10.18 5.25 2.87
N TYR A 244 -9.16 5.67 2.12
CA TYR A 244 -8.81 5.04 0.84
C TYR A 244 -8.44 3.55 1.03
N PHE A 245 -7.55 3.24 1.96
CA PHE A 245 -7.16 1.84 2.19
C PHE A 245 -8.28 0.99 2.79
N ALA A 246 -9.16 1.58 3.60
CA ALA A 246 -10.36 0.88 4.07
C ALA A 246 -11.27 0.48 2.89
N TYR A 247 -11.48 1.40 1.95
CA TYR A 247 -12.21 1.11 0.71
C TYR A 247 -11.54 0.02 -0.13
N ARG A 248 -10.21 0.10 -0.30
CA ARG A 248 -9.46 -0.91 -1.06
C ARG A 248 -9.53 -2.29 -0.43
N LEU A 249 -9.45 -2.39 0.90
CA LEU A 249 -9.63 -3.65 1.63
C LEU A 249 -11.04 -4.20 1.46
N TYR A 250 -12.07 -3.34 1.52
CA TYR A 250 -13.45 -3.79 1.37
C TYR A 250 -13.69 -4.39 -0.01
N ASN A 251 -13.31 -3.68 -1.08
CA ASN A 251 -13.45 -4.18 -2.44
C ASN A 251 -12.62 -5.46 -2.66
N ALA A 252 -11.42 -5.54 -2.08
CA ALA A 252 -10.59 -6.73 -2.17
C ALA A 252 -11.25 -7.94 -1.52
N ILE A 253 -11.92 -7.77 -0.38
CA ILE A 253 -12.56 -8.89 0.35
C ILE A 253 -13.89 -9.26 -0.31
N HIS A 254 -14.75 -8.28 -0.65
CA HIS A 254 -16.13 -8.54 -1.05
C HIS A 254 -16.36 -8.54 -2.56
N ASP A 255 -15.83 -7.55 -3.28
CA ASP A 255 -16.18 -7.35 -4.69
C ASP A 255 -15.37 -8.24 -5.63
N PHE A 256 -14.14 -8.60 -5.23
CA PHE A 256 -13.22 -9.42 -6.03
C PHE A 256 -13.11 -10.87 -5.53
N GLY A 257 -13.99 -11.31 -4.63
CA GLY A 257 -13.97 -12.69 -4.10
C GLY A 257 -12.70 -13.02 -3.30
N PHE A 258 -12.33 -12.14 -2.37
CA PHE A 258 -11.12 -12.21 -1.55
C PHE A 258 -9.80 -12.20 -2.36
N HIS A 259 -9.43 -11.01 -2.84
CA HIS A 259 -8.19 -10.76 -3.55
C HIS A 259 -6.97 -10.74 -2.61
N ASN A 260 -6.43 -11.94 -2.34
CA ASN A 260 -5.34 -12.19 -1.39
C ASN A 260 -4.17 -11.21 -1.51
N LYS A 261 -3.65 -10.97 -2.71
CA LYS A 261 -2.49 -10.07 -2.94
C LYS A 261 -2.73 -8.66 -2.40
N THR A 262 -3.91 -8.09 -2.66
CA THR A 262 -4.25 -6.74 -2.18
C THR A 262 -4.41 -6.70 -0.67
N VAL A 263 -5.08 -7.71 -0.09
CA VAL A 263 -5.26 -7.80 1.36
C VAL A 263 -3.90 -7.89 2.06
N ILE A 264 -3.04 -8.82 1.61
CA ILE A 264 -1.70 -9.04 2.18
C ILE A 264 -0.87 -7.75 2.07
N ARG A 265 -0.78 -7.17 0.87
CA ARG A 265 0.00 -5.95 0.63
C ARG A 265 -0.43 -4.81 1.54
N ILE A 266 -1.73 -4.53 1.64
CA ILE A 266 -2.22 -3.43 2.48
C ILE A 266 -1.95 -3.72 3.96
N LEU A 267 -2.26 -4.92 4.45
CA LEU A 267 -2.03 -5.23 5.87
C LEU A 267 -0.56 -5.11 6.24
N ILE A 268 0.36 -5.64 5.42
CA ILE A 268 1.81 -5.54 5.67
C ILE A 268 2.26 -4.08 5.60
N ALA A 269 2.01 -3.40 4.48
CA ALA A 269 2.55 -2.06 4.23
C ALA A 269 2.00 -1.00 5.19
N ARG A 270 0.81 -1.20 5.76
CA ARG A 270 0.16 -0.24 6.67
C ARG A 270 0.27 -0.62 8.16
N SER A 271 0.72 -1.83 8.48
CA SER A 271 0.76 -2.41 9.84
C SER A 271 1.49 -1.53 10.86
N GLU A 272 2.55 -0.83 10.47
CA GLU A 272 3.37 0.01 11.36
C GLU A 272 3.10 1.52 11.18
N ILE A 273 2.09 1.89 10.37
CA ILE A 273 1.81 3.30 9.99
C ILE A 273 0.43 3.75 10.52
N ASP A 274 -0.64 3.23 9.92
CA ASP A 274 -2.00 3.70 10.13
C ASP A 274 -3.07 2.61 10.03
N LEU A 275 -2.68 1.32 10.08
CA LEU A 275 -3.65 0.21 10.02
C LEU A 275 -4.74 0.31 11.09
N MET A 276 -4.45 0.93 12.24
CA MET A 276 -5.48 1.17 13.25
C MET A 276 -6.55 2.17 12.77
N ASN A 277 -6.13 3.26 12.12
CA ASN A 277 -7.05 4.23 11.56
C ASN A 277 -7.83 3.63 10.38
N ILE A 278 -7.18 2.81 9.55
CA ILE A 278 -7.84 2.08 8.46
C ILE A 278 -8.96 1.18 9.01
N ARG A 279 -8.69 0.42 10.08
CA ARG A 279 -9.71 -0.43 10.74
C ARG A 279 -10.90 0.39 11.24
N GLN A 280 -10.65 1.54 11.85
CA GLN A 280 -11.70 2.45 12.30
C GLN A 280 -12.55 2.95 11.12
N ARG A 281 -11.92 3.47 10.05
CA ARG A 281 -12.61 3.93 8.83
C ARG A 281 -13.41 2.82 8.16
N TYR A 282 -12.89 1.59 8.17
CA TYR A 282 -13.59 0.42 7.65
C TYR A 282 -14.89 0.16 8.41
N LYS A 283 -14.82 0.11 9.75
CA LYS A 283 -16.00 -0.09 10.61
C LYS A 283 -17.01 1.05 10.47
N GLU A 284 -16.55 2.30 10.49
CA GLU A 284 -17.39 3.50 10.30
C GLU A 284 -18.17 3.45 8.98
N ARG A 285 -17.53 3.00 7.89
CA ARG A 285 -18.13 3.01 6.55
C ARG A 285 -19.02 1.80 6.26
N TYR A 286 -18.64 0.61 6.74
CA TYR A 286 -19.27 -0.66 6.33
C TYR A 286 -20.06 -1.37 7.44
N GLY A 287 -20.00 -0.86 8.68
CA GLY A 287 -20.74 -1.39 9.83
C GLY A 287 -20.20 -2.71 10.41
N LYS A 288 -19.33 -3.41 9.68
CA LYS A 288 -18.58 -4.60 10.14
C LYS A 288 -17.11 -4.26 10.30
N SER A 289 -16.43 -4.92 11.24
CA SER A 289 -15.00 -4.73 11.42
C SER A 289 -14.22 -5.48 10.33
N LEU A 290 -13.06 -4.94 9.95
CA LEU A 290 -12.12 -5.62 9.06
C LEU A 290 -11.73 -7.02 9.60
N PHE A 291 -11.62 -7.14 10.92
CA PHE A 291 -11.31 -8.40 11.59
C PHE A 291 -12.41 -9.44 11.35
N HIS A 292 -13.69 -9.05 11.54
CA HIS A 292 -14.84 -9.90 11.26
C HIS A 292 -14.80 -10.43 9.83
N ASP A 293 -14.57 -9.54 8.85
CA ASP A 293 -14.61 -9.93 7.45
C ASP A 293 -13.43 -10.83 7.05
N ILE A 294 -12.21 -10.57 7.56
CA ILE A 294 -11.08 -11.50 7.37
C ILE A 294 -11.41 -12.88 7.94
N LYS A 295 -11.95 -12.94 9.17
CA LYS A 295 -12.35 -14.19 9.83
C LYS A 295 -13.46 -14.95 9.08
N HIS A 296 -14.33 -14.23 8.37
CA HIS A 296 -15.40 -14.84 7.60
C HIS A 296 -14.91 -15.46 6.28
N PHE A 297 -13.92 -14.86 5.63
CA PHE A 297 -13.51 -15.22 4.27
C PHE A 297 -12.17 -15.96 4.17
N ALA A 298 -11.26 -15.83 5.15
CA ALA A 298 -10.00 -16.56 5.19
C ALA A 298 -10.10 -17.81 6.08
N SER A 299 -9.10 -18.70 6.00
CA SER A 299 -9.02 -19.87 6.90
C SER A 299 -7.59 -20.27 7.25
N GLY A 300 -7.45 -20.99 8.37
CA GLY A 300 -6.20 -21.63 8.81
C GLY A 300 -5.11 -20.62 9.18
N HIS A 301 -3.84 -21.03 9.07
CA HIS A 301 -2.71 -20.17 9.46
C HIS A 301 -2.61 -18.86 8.67
N TYR A 302 -3.15 -18.83 7.45
CA TYR A 302 -3.24 -17.60 6.68
C TYR A 302 -4.18 -16.60 7.35
N GLU A 303 -5.40 -17.01 7.71
CA GLU A 303 -6.33 -16.21 8.51
C GLU A 303 -5.69 -15.77 9.82
N SER A 304 -5.12 -16.70 10.59
CA SER A 304 -4.48 -16.40 11.87
C SER A 304 -3.40 -15.32 11.73
N ALA A 305 -2.58 -15.38 10.67
CA ALA A 305 -1.56 -14.37 10.40
C ALA A 305 -2.15 -12.98 10.09
N LEU A 306 -3.17 -12.91 9.22
CA LEU A 306 -3.83 -11.64 8.90
C LEU A 306 -4.49 -11.01 10.14
N LEU A 307 -5.20 -11.83 10.92
CA LEU A 307 -5.86 -11.40 12.15
C LEU A 307 -4.85 -10.92 13.21
N ALA A 308 -3.69 -11.58 13.30
CA ALA A 308 -2.62 -11.17 14.20
C ALA A 308 -2.02 -9.80 13.77
N ILE A 309 -1.86 -9.55 12.48
CA ILE A 309 -1.45 -8.22 11.97
C ILE A 309 -2.51 -7.16 12.30
N CYS A 310 -3.80 -7.49 12.23
CA CYS A 310 -4.87 -6.57 12.60
C CYS A 310 -4.95 -6.25 14.10
N ALA A 311 -4.27 -7.01 14.97
CA ALA A 311 -4.27 -6.86 16.42
C ALA A 311 -5.68 -6.96 17.06
N GLY A 312 -6.45 -8.00 16.68
CA GLY A 312 -7.72 -8.37 17.33
C GLY A 312 -8.98 -7.66 16.81
N ASP A 313 -10.15 -8.09 17.30
CA ASP A 313 -11.42 -7.38 17.14
C ASP A 313 -11.63 -6.55 18.42
N THR A 314 -11.03 -5.38 18.47
CA THR A 314 -11.34 -4.44 19.54
C THR A 314 -12.76 -3.97 19.29
N GLU A 315 -13.73 -4.62 19.98
CA GLU A 315 -15.15 -4.25 19.98
C GLU A 315 -15.34 -2.77 20.33
N ASP A 316 -14.36 -2.19 21.04
CA ASP A 316 -14.29 -0.80 21.52
C ASP A 316 -13.61 0.18 20.54
N TYR A 317 -14.13 0.30 19.32
CA TYR A 317 -14.04 1.57 18.55
C TYR A 317 -15.43 2.17 18.41
#